data_AF-A0A0F8XC95-F1
#
_entry.id   AF-A0A0F8XC95-F1
#
_cell.length_a   1.000
_cell.length_b   1.000
_cell.length_c   1.000
_cell.angle_alpha   90.00
_cell.angle_beta   90.00
_cell.angle_gamma   90.00
#
_symmetry.space_group_name_H-M   'P 1'
#
loop_
_entity.id
_entity.type
_entity.pdbx_description
1 polymer ?
#
loop_
_entity_poly.entity_id
_entity_poly.type
_entity_poly.pdbx_seq_one_letter_code
_entity_poly.pdbx_strand_id
1 'polypeptide(L)' 'MPFSNFQNGLTSMGIPVLGGGGIPAMFGNYYFVDFNKGSDGNSGKDTEHAFKTISKAYDSATT' A
#
# COMPACT_ATOMS: atom_id res chain seq x y z
N MET A 1 -7.27 -1.62 32.81
CA MET A 1 -8.54 -1.36 32.10
C MET A 1 -8.50 -2.15 30.80
N PRO A 2 -9.49 -2.99 30.48
CA PRO A 2 -9.48 -3.74 29.23
C PRO A 2 -9.60 -2.79 28.03
N PHE A 3 -8.92 -3.12 26.92
CA PHE A 3 -8.95 -2.33 25.68
C PHE A 3 -10.28 -2.41 24.92
N SER A 4 -11.26 -3.15 25.45
CA SER A 4 -12.61 -3.29 24.94
C SER A 4 -13.58 -3.40 26.11
N ASN A 5 -14.76 -2.80 26.00
CA ASN A 5 -15.83 -2.87 26.99
C ASN A 5 -16.70 -4.14 26.86
N PHE A 6 -16.32 -5.07 25.99
CA PHE A 6 -17.04 -6.33 25.77
C PHE A 6 -16.28 -7.49 26.41
N GLN A 7 -17.01 -8.39 27.08
CA GLN A 7 -16.46 -9.66 27.55
C GLN A 7 -16.05 -10.49 26.33
N ASN A 8 -14.75 -10.81 26.22
CA ASN A 8 -14.09 -11.38 25.02
C ASN A 8 -14.04 -10.44 23.79
N GLY A 9 -14.17 -9.13 23.98
CA GLY A 9 -14.09 -8.16 22.91
C GLY A 9 -12.71 -8.14 22.25
N LEU A 10 -12.67 -8.41 20.95
CA LEU A 10 -11.46 -8.19 20.15
C LEU A 10 -11.26 -6.68 19.97
N THR A 11 -10.03 -6.23 20.24
CA THR A 11 -9.59 -4.87 19.96
C THR A 11 -8.59 -4.93 18.81
N SER A 12 -8.76 -4.07 17.80
CA SER A 12 -7.83 -3.95 16.68
C SER A 12 -6.98 -2.71 16.90
N MET A 13 -5.70 -2.91 17.18
CA MET A 13 -4.74 -1.82 17.46
C MET A 13 -4.00 -1.36 16.20
N GLY A 14 -4.54 -1.69 15.02
CA GLY A 14 -3.93 -1.39 13.73
C GLY A 14 -2.70 -2.25 13.42
N ILE A 15 -1.99 -1.88 12.36
CA ILE A 15 -0.72 -2.47 11.95
C ILE A 15 0.44 -1.68 12.61
N PRO A 16 1.46 -2.35 13.18
CA PRO A 16 2.64 -1.68 13.69
C PRO A 16 3.29 -0.81 12.61
N VAL A 17 3.67 0.42 12.95
CA VAL A 17 4.48 1.26 12.05
C VAL A 17 5.87 0.64 11.95
N LEU A 18 6.06 -0.21 10.93
CA LEU A 18 7.36 -0.77 10.59
C LEU A 18 8.21 0.34 9.97
N GLY A 19 9.16 0.86 10.76
CA GLY A 19 10.32 1.64 10.30
C GLY A 19 10.05 2.73 9.25
N GLY A 20 9.80 3.96 9.71
CA GLY A 20 10.16 5.17 8.96
C GLY A 20 9.33 5.51 7.71
N GLY A 21 8.07 5.90 7.91
CA GLY A 21 7.39 6.92 7.08
C GLY A 21 7.28 6.64 5.58
N GLY A 22 6.43 5.70 5.17
CA GLY A 22 6.02 5.54 3.78
C GLY A 22 4.69 4.82 3.67
N ILE A 23 3.82 5.29 2.76
CA ILE A 23 2.68 4.48 2.30
C ILE A 23 3.23 3.46 1.30
N PRO A 24 2.89 2.16 1.44
CA PRO A 24 2.23 1.50 2.56
C PRO A 24 3.24 0.94 3.58
N ALA A 25 2.89 1.02 4.86
CA ALA A 25 3.57 0.34 5.97
C ALA A 25 3.23 -1.17 6.01
N MET A 26 3.16 -1.81 4.84
CA MET A 26 2.82 -3.21 4.68
C MET A 26 3.98 -3.94 4.00
N PHE A 27 4.19 -5.21 4.38
CA PHE A 27 5.11 -6.07 3.67
C PHE A 27 4.57 -6.34 2.26
N GLY A 28 5.38 -6.09 1.22
CA GLY A 28 5.02 -6.38 -0.17
C GLY A 28 5.49 -5.30 -1.15
N ASN A 29 5.28 -5.57 -2.45
CA ASN A 29 5.50 -4.58 -3.50
C ASN A 29 4.31 -3.61 -3.54
N TYR A 30 4.59 -2.32 -3.66
CA TYR A 30 3.58 -1.30 -3.89
C TYR A 30 3.97 -0.46 -5.11
N TYR A 31 2.96 -0.01 -5.85
CA TYR A 31 3.15 0.78 -7.05
C TYR A 31 2.13 1.92 -7.12
N PHE A 32 2.56 3.06 -7.61
CA PHE A 32 1.72 4.21 -7.90
C PHE A 32 1.13 4.11 -9.31
N VAL A 33 -0.16 4.43 -9.42
CA VAL A 33 -0.90 4.45 -10.68
C VAL A 33 -1.57 5.81 -10.84
N ASP A 34 -1.30 6.49 -11.95
CA ASP A 34 -1.97 7.73 -12.36
C ASP A 34 -2.43 7.59 -13.80
N PHE A 35 -3.74 7.52 -14.00
CA PHE A 35 -4.34 7.40 -15.34
C PHE A 35 -4.06 8.61 -16.25
N ASN A 36 -3.94 9.81 -15.67
CA ASN A 36 -3.81 11.06 -16.41
C ASN A 36 -2.35 11.32 -16.83
N LYS A 37 -1.41 11.09 -15.91
CA LYS A 37 0.01 11.48 -16.09
C LYS A 37 0.97 10.30 -16.15
N GLY A 38 0.54 9.10 -15.77
CA GLY A 38 1.38 7.92 -15.72
C GLY A 38 1.70 7.34 -17.10
N SER A 39 2.68 6.42 -17.10
CA SER A 39 3.08 5.64 -18.26
C SER A 39 3.44 4.22 -17.82
N ASP A 40 3.02 3.21 -18.56
CA ASP A 40 3.34 1.80 -18.24
C ASP A 40 4.81 1.45 -18.51
N GLY A 41 5.58 2.37 -19.09
CA GLY A 41 7.04 2.29 -19.19
C GLY A 41 7.79 2.84 -17.97
N ASN A 42 7.09 3.43 -16.98
CA ASN A 42 7.71 3.95 -15.77
C ASN A 42 8.04 2.84 -14.75
N SER A 43 8.68 3.19 -13.64
CA SER A 43 9.01 2.23 -12.57
C SER A 43 7.82 1.92 -11.65
N GLY A 44 6.86 2.85 -11.55
CA GLY A 44 5.73 2.78 -10.61
C GLY A 44 6.12 2.99 -9.15
N LYS A 45 7.37 3.35 -8.82
CA LYS A 45 7.86 3.36 -7.42
C LYS A 45 7.67 4.69 -6.69
N ASP A 46 7.25 5.72 -7.41
CA ASP A 46 7.03 7.07 -6.91
C ASP A 46 5.95 7.77 -7.74
N THR A 47 5.42 8.88 -7.22
CA THR A 47 4.29 9.59 -7.84
C THR A 47 4.66 10.29 -9.14
N GLU A 48 5.94 10.63 -9.36
CA GLU A 48 6.40 11.27 -10.60
C GLU A 48 6.58 10.25 -11.72
N HIS A 49 6.89 9.00 -11.37
CA HIS A 49 7.06 7.88 -12.30
C HIS A 49 6.00 6.78 -12.08
N ALA A 50 4.73 7.18 -11.99
CA ALA A 50 3.61 6.25 -11.82
C ALA A 50 3.32 5.45 -13.11
N PHE A 51 2.76 4.24 -12.95
CA PHE A 51 2.15 3.50 -14.06
C PHE A 51 0.88 4.18 -14.54
N LYS A 52 0.45 3.90 -15.78
CA LYS A 52 -0.81 4.42 -16.31
C LYS A 52 -1.98 3.51 -15.98
N THR A 53 -1.76 2.19 -16.03
CA THR A 53 -2.82 1.19 -15.92
C THR A 53 -2.69 0.36 -14.65
N ILE A 54 -3.85 -0.02 -14.11
CA ILE A 54 -3.93 -0.97 -12.98
C ILE A 54 -3.44 -2.35 -13.41
N SER A 55 -3.63 -2.74 -14.68
CA SER A 55 -3.12 -3.99 -15.23
C SER A 55 -1.60 -4.09 -15.12
N LYS A 56 -0.87 -3.00 -15.40
CA LYS A 56 0.59 -3.01 -15.28
C LYS A 56 1.04 -3.13 -13.82
N ALA A 57 0.35 -2.43 -12.92
CA ALA A 57 0.60 -2.55 -11.48
C ALA A 57 0.37 -3.98 -10.97
N TYR A 58 -0.71 -4.63 -11.41
CA TYR A 58 -1.01 -6.01 -11.05
C TYR A 58 0.06 -7.00 -11.54
N ASP A 59 0.42 -6.92 -12.82
CA ASP A 59 1.48 -7.73 -13.44
C ASP A 59 2.82 -7.58 -12.69
N SER A 60 3.16 -6.34 -12.31
CA SER A 60 4.40 -6.04 -11.58
C SER A 60 4.36 -6.48 -10.11
N ALA A 61 3.18 -6.54 -9.50
CA ALA A 61 3.02 -6.97 -8.11
C ALA A 61 2.99 -8.50 -7.94
N THR A 62 2.67 -9.24 -9.00
CA THR A 62 2.55 -10.72 -8.96
C THR A 62 3.75 -11.47 -9.53
N THR A 63 4.69 -10.78 -10.19
CA THR A 63 5.94 -11.35 -10.70
C THR A 63 7.04 -11.22 -9.65
#